data_AF-A0A8I0PK46-F1
#
_entry.id   AF-A0A8I0PK46-F1
#
_cell.length_a   1.000
_cell.length_b   1.000
_cell.length_c   1.000
_cell.angle_alpha   90.00
_cell.angle_beta   90.00
_cell.angle_gamma   90.00
#
_symmetry.space_group_name_H-M   'P 1'
#
loop_
_entity.id
_entity.type
_entity.pdbx_description
1 polymer ?
#
loop_
_entity_poly.entity_id
_entity_poly.type
_entity_poly.pdbx_seq_one_letter_code
_entity_poly.pdbx_strand_id
1 'polypeptide(L)'
;MTQALAYEGKAIVALMGQPEPQRNHRWLQDALQLAVMLELATIPPYLCGLWSIKDPEKDKAVHDAILAIVMDEMSHMGLACNMLTTIGGSPRIADPDLVPKYPGPLPGGVRPKLSVFLSGLSRASVDMYCQIERPEDPVAEFEEPSTSIGAFYSAVRQAFKQNADLIKGHRQVEREMTNAHGMGNSLVPLSTPKSVDNAIQVIMEQGEGSHSSPRNRYFGREGELAHYYEFRQILQGKKLVEVPTAPEGWAYQGDPIVMPEAHRMGRVPKGGWAQEPMHRPDAEVQELLTKFNQRYSELLRWLTKTWQTDDPQAASEALEEAEAKMRSLASPARSLMRHELPDGSGQTYGPEFLYIPA
;
A
#
# COMPACT_ATOMS: atom_id res chain seq x y z
N MET A 1 18.55 -15.33 -18.15
CA MET A 1 19.30 -15.22 -16.88
C MET A 1 18.36 -14.61 -15.85
N THR A 2 18.14 -15.32 -14.74
CA THR A 2 17.27 -14.91 -13.63
C THR A 2 17.88 -13.68 -12.95
N GLN A 3 17.20 -12.55 -12.96
CA GLN A 3 17.55 -11.48 -12.03
C GLN A 3 16.96 -11.90 -10.68
N ALA A 4 17.79 -12.03 -9.65
CA ALA A 4 17.28 -12.24 -8.30
C ALA A 4 16.34 -11.07 -7.96
N LEU A 5 15.13 -11.38 -7.49
CA LEU A 5 14.21 -10.34 -7.00
C LEU A 5 14.88 -9.65 -5.80
N ALA A 6 14.94 -8.33 -5.86
CA ALA A 6 15.45 -7.46 -4.81
C ALA A 6 14.61 -6.19 -4.80
N TYR A 7 14.34 -5.63 -3.61
CA TYR A 7 13.44 -4.50 -3.44
C TYR A 7 13.80 -3.29 -4.31
N GLU A 8 15.04 -2.80 -4.22
CA GLU A 8 15.53 -1.62 -4.99
C GLU A 8 15.85 -1.96 -6.47
N GLY A 9 15.44 -3.14 -6.97
CA GLY A 9 15.64 -3.57 -8.35
C GLY A 9 14.64 -2.98 -9.34
N LYS A 10 14.94 -3.11 -10.65
CA LYS A 10 14.06 -2.68 -11.77
C LYS A 10 13.24 -3.82 -12.36
N ALA A 11 12.85 -4.78 -11.52
CA ALA A 11 12.28 -6.05 -11.97
C ALA A 11 10.91 -5.89 -12.66
N ILE A 12 10.03 -4.99 -12.18
CA ILE A 12 8.76 -4.70 -12.86
C ILE A 12 9.04 -4.12 -14.25
N VAL A 13 9.93 -3.13 -14.36
CA VAL A 13 10.31 -2.54 -15.67
C VAL A 13 10.83 -3.61 -16.63
N ALA A 14 11.69 -4.52 -16.15
CA ALA A 14 12.21 -5.61 -16.95
C ALA A 14 11.13 -6.63 -17.37
N LEU A 15 10.18 -6.95 -16.48
CA LEU A 15 9.05 -7.84 -16.77
C LEU A 15 8.08 -7.21 -17.79
N MET A 16 7.79 -5.92 -17.64
CA MET A 16 6.89 -5.18 -18.52
C MET A 16 7.46 -5.05 -19.94
N GLY A 17 8.78 -5.00 -20.08
CA GLY A 17 9.47 -5.03 -21.37
C GLY A 17 9.43 -6.39 -22.09
N GLN A 18 9.00 -7.47 -21.44
CA GLN A 18 8.87 -8.77 -22.09
C GLN A 18 7.61 -8.82 -22.97
N PRO A 19 7.72 -9.31 -24.22
CA PRO A 19 6.57 -9.49 -25.12
C PRO A 19 5.50 -10.39 -24.51
N GLU A 20 4.23 -10.10 -24.79
CA GLU A 20 3.10 -10.87 -24.24
C GLU A 20 3.24 -12.40 -24.36
N PRO A 21 3.64 -12.98 -25.51
CA PRO A 21 3.77 -14.44 -25.64
C PRO A 21 4.83 -15.08 -24.72
N GLN A 22 5.72 -14.27 -24.12
CA GLN A 22 6.76 -14.72 -23.20
C GLN A 22 6.34 -14.61 -21.73
N ARG A 23 5.16 -14.02 -21.44
CA ARG A 23 4.59 -13.86 -20.10
C ARG A 23 3.97 -15.18 -19.60
N ASN A 24 4.84 -16.16 -19.39
CA ASN A 24 4.51 -17.51 -18.97
C ASN A 24 4.31 -17.62 -17.44
N HIS A 25 4.15 -18.85 -16.93
CA HIS A 25 4.02 -19.13 -15.49
C HIS A 25 5.11 -18.45 -14.64
N ARG A 26 6.39 -18.51 -15.05
CA ARG A 26 7.46 -17.90 -14.26
C ARG A 26 7.32 -16.38 -14.21
N TRP A 27 6.97 -15.75 -15.33
CA TRP A 27 6.68 -14.32 -15.39
C TRP A 27 5.57 -13.94 -14.41
N LEU A 28 4.48 -14.71 -14.36
CA LEU A 28 3.38 -14.49 -13.42
C LEU A 28 3.83 -14.61 -11.96
N GLN A 29 4.63 -15.62 -11.61
CA GLN A 29 5.16 -15.76 -10.25
C GLN A 29 6.03 -14.56 -9.83
N ASP A 30 6.93 -14.12 -10.71
CA ASP A 30 7.81 -12.98 -10.43
C ASP A 30 7.00 -11.67 -10.34
N ALA A 31 6.05 -11.46 -11.26
CA ALA A 31 5.14 -10.31 -11.24
C ALA A 31 4.30 -10.29 -9.96
N LEU A 32 3.66 -11.39 -9.59
CA LEU A 32 2.81 -11.42 -8.40
C LEU A 32 3.58 -11.27 -7.10
N GLN A 33 4.83 -11.75 -7.02
CA GLN A 33 5.70 -11.44 -5.89
C GLN A 33 6.04 -9.94 -5.81
N LEU A 34 6.25 -9.28 -6.96
CA LEU A 34 6.45 -7.84 -7.02
C LEU A 34 5.18 -7.05 -6.69
N ALA A 35 4.01 -7.56 -7.06
CA ALA A 35 2.72 -7.00 -6.65
C ALA A 35 2.58 -7.01 -5.11
N VAL A 36 2.86 -8.14 -4.46
CA VAL A 36 2.88 -8.23 -2.98
C VAL A 36 3.85 -7.21 -2.35
N MET A 37 5.04 -7.03 -2.95
CA MET A 37 6.00 -6.04 -2.48
C MET A 37 5.50 -4.60 -2.67
N LEU A 38 4.81 -4.33 -3.77
CA LEU A 38 4.29 -3.01 -4.13
C LEU A 38 3.20 -2.59 -3.15
N GLU A 39 2.19 -3.42 -2.93
CA GLU A 39 1.10 -3.11 -1.98
C GLU A 39 1.62 -3.00 -0.54
N LEU A 40 2.59 -3.84 -0.16
CA LEU A 40 3.22 -3.70 1.16
C LEU A 40 3.99 -2.37 1.31
N ALA A 41 4.53 -1.82 0.22
CA ALA A 41 5.32 -0.59 0.25
C ALA A 41 4.47 0.68 0.40
N THR A 42 3.18 0.65 0.08
CA THR A 42 2.24 1.80 0.21
C THR A 42 1.68 1.93 1.63
N ILE A 43 1.54 0.82 2.36
CA ILE A 43 0.90 0.80 3.69
C ILE A 43 1.66 1.63 4.76
N PRO A 44 2.98 1.47 4.99
CA PRO A 44 3.71 2.22 6.01
C PRO A 44 3.63 3.75 5.92
N PRO A 45 3.84 4.40 4.75
CA PRO A 45 3.72 5.85 4.66
C PRO A 45 2.29 6.34 4.97
N TYR A 46 1.25 5.63 4.51
CA TYR A 46 -0.14 6.01 4.80
C TYR A 46 -0.47 5.87 6.29
N LEU A 47 -0.01 4.81 6.94
CA LEU A 47 -0.12 4.63 8.39
C LEU A 47 0.61 5.73 9.19
N CYS A 48 1.79 6.17 8.74
CA CYS A 48 2.48 7.31 9.38
C CYS A 48 1.62 8.58 9.32
N GLY A 49 1.04 8.87 8.15
CA GLY A 49 0.08 9.97 7.98
C GLY A 49 -1.11 9.83 8.93
N LEU A 50 -1.80 8.69 8.87
CA LEU A 50 -2.98 8.40 9.67
C LEU A 50 -2.73 8.55 11.19
N TRP A 51 -1.66 7.93 11.69
CA TRP A 51 -1.34 7.93 13.13
C TRP A 51 -0.87 9.29 13.63
N SER A 52 -0.40 10.16 12.75
CA SER A 52 0.02 11.51 13.13
C SER A 52 -1.15 12.47 13.36
N ILE A 53 -2.37 12.17 12.89
CA ILE A 53 -3.55 13.02 13.13
C ILE A 53 -3.82 13.11 14.64
N LYS A 54 -3.82 14.33 15.19
CA LYS A 54 -3.93 14.54 16.65
C LYS A 54 -5.33 14.28 17.19
N ASP A 55 -6.35 14.65 16.43
CA ASP A 55 -7.76 14.53 16.82
C ASP A 55 -8.58 13.83 15.73
N PRO A 56 -8.55 12.48 15.68
CA PRO A 56 -9.31 11.69 14.70
C PRO A 56 -10.82 11.94 14.72
N GLU A 57 -11.40 12.31 15.85
CA GLU A 57 -12.85 12.53 15.96
C GLU A 57 -13.24 13.88 15.34
N LYS A 58 -12.46 14.92 15.60
CA LYS A 58 -12.63 16.23 14.95
C LYS A 58 -12.34 16.17 13.45
N ASP A 59 -11.28 15.47 13.07
CA ASP A 59 -10.79 15.37 11.68
C ASP A 59 -11.26 14.07 10.99
N LYS A 60 -12.42 13.56 11.42
CA LYS A 60 -12.96 12.25 11.05
C LYS A 60 -13.01 11.98 9.55
N ALA A 61 -13.40 12.98 8.75
CA ALA A 61 -13.52 12.78 7.30
C ALA A 61 -12.18 12.40 6.65
N VAL A 62 -11.09 13.10 6.99
CA VAL A 62 -9.76 12.82 6.43
C VAL A 62 -9.15 11.58 7.07
N HIS A 63 -9.33 11.42 8.39
CA HIS A 63 -8.87 10.22 9.09
C HIS A 63 -9.50 8.95 8.52
N ASP A 64 -10.81 8.92 8.36
CA ASP A 64 -11.55 7.76 7.86
C ASP A 64 -11.24 7.46 6.39
N ALA A 65 -10.99 8.48 5.57
CA ALA A 65 -10.59 8.30 4.18
C ALA A 65 -9.21 7.64 4.09
N ILE A 66 -8.21 8.14 4.83
CA ILE A 66 -6.87 7.53 4.85
C ILE A 66 -6.94 6.11 5.45
N LEU A 67 -7.72 5.91 6.50
CA LEU A 67 -7.90 4.59 7.09
C LEU A 67 -8.54 3.61 6.10
N ALA A 68 -9.53 4.03 5.33
CA ALA A 68 -10.15 3.20 4.31
C ALA A 68 -9.12 2.77 3.24
N ILE A 69 -8.36 3.73 2.70
CA ILE A 69 -7.29 3.44 1.75
C ILE A 69 -6.27 2.44 2.33
N VAL A 70 -5.84 2.61 3.58
CA VAL A 70 -4.92 1.66 4.22
C VAL A 70 -5.52 0.23 4.28
N MET A 71 -6.81 0.11 4.58
CA MET A 71 -7.48 -1.19 4.63
C MET A 71 -7.61 -1.82 3.24
N ASP A 72 -7.80 -1.01 2.22
CA ASP A 72 -7.82 -1.43 0.81
C ASP A 72 -6.45 -1.98 0.41
N GLU A 73 -5.37 -1.24 0.66
CA GLU A 73 -3.99 -1.66 0.35
C GLU A 73 -3.60 -2.99 1.05
N MET A 74 -4.03 -3.17 2.30
CA MET A 74 -3.85 -4.44 3.02
C MET A 74 -4.61 -5.60 2.34
N SER A 75 -5.80 -5.32 1.83
CA SER A 75 -6.63 -6.29 1.12
C SER A 75 -6.06 -6.59 -0.27
N HIS A 76 -5.56 -5.57 -0.98
CA HIS A 76 -4.87 -5.71 -2.26
C HIS A 76 -3.64 -6.61 -2.12
N MET A 77 -2.82 -6.40 -1.09
CA MET A 77 -1.69 -7.27 -0.77
C MET A 77 -2.15 -8.72 -0.55
N GLY A 78 -3.23 -8.93 0.20
CA GLY A 78 -3.80 -10.26 0.43
C GLY A 78 -4.34 -10.92 -0.85
N LEU A 79 -4.98 -10.15 -1.73
CA LEU A 79 -5.43 -10.63 -3.05
C LEU A 79 -4.24 -10.96 -3.97
N ALA A 80 -3.17 -10.16 -3.95
CA ALA A 80 -1.92 -10.46 -4.66
C ALA A 80 -1.28 -11.77 -4.14
N CYS A 81 -1.33 -12.01 -2.83
CA CYS A 81 -0.92 -13.29 -2.24
C CYS A 81 -1.81 -14.45 -2.71
N ASN A 82 -3.15 -14.30 -2.70
CA ASN A 82 -4.07 -15.33 -3.23
C ASN A 82 -3.84 -15.61 -4.72
N MET A 83 -3.53 -14.57 -5.52
CA MET A 83 -3.17 -14.71 -6.93
C MET A 83 -1.84 -15.45 -7.09
N LEU A 84 -0.84 -15.18 -6.25
CA LEU A 84 0.43 -15.90 -6.30
C LEU A 84 0.25 -17.37 -5.91
N THR A 85 -0.52 -17.63 -4.85
CA THR A 85 -0.76 -19.00 -4.40
C THR A 85 -1.65 -19.78 -5.35
N THR A 86 -2.62 -19.15 -6.05
CA THR A 86 -3.53 -19.88 -6.96
C THR A 86 -2.79 -20.60 -8.09
N ILE A 87 -1.64 -20.07 -8.51
CA ILE A 87 -0.75 -20.65 -9.51
C ILE A 87 0.37 -21.54 -8.93
N GLY A 88 0.30 -21.85 -7.64
CA GLY A 88 1.30 -22.68 -6.95
C GLY A 88 2.56 -21.91 -6.50
N GLY A 89 2.57 -20.58 -6.60
CA GLY A 89 3.62 -19.75 -6.03
C GLY A 89 3.52 -19.63 -4.51
N SER A 90 4.56 -19.09 -3.88
CA SER A 90 4.67 -18.97 -2.42
C SER A 90 5.12 -17.55 -2.05
N PRO A 91 4.24 -16.69 -1.50
CA PRO A 91 4.60 -15.33 -1.15
C PRO A 91 5.76 -15.27 -0.14
N ARG A 92 6.71 -14.38 -0.39
CA ARG A 92 7.79 -14.00 0.52
C ARG A 92 7.55 -12.58 1.01
N ILE A 93 7.12 -12.44 2.26
CA ILE A 93 6.75 -11.16 2.87
C ILE A 93 7.79 -10.77 3.92
N ALA A 94 8.23 -11.71 4.75
CA ALA A 94 9.30 -11.55 5.74
C ALA A 94 10.67 -11.96 5.19
N ASP A 95 11.14 -11.27 4.16
CA ASP A 95 12.43 -11.52 3.51
C ASP A 95 13.28 -10.23 3.51
N PRO A 96 14.47 -10.21 4.13
CA PRO A 96 15.33 -9.02 4.21
C PRO A 96 15.63 -8.35 2.85
N ASP A 97 15.62 -9.12 1.76
CA ASP A 97 15.91 -8.60 0.43
C ASP A 97 14.67 -7.98 -0.25
N LEU A 98 13.47 -8.25 0.26
CA LEU A 98 12.18 -7.88 -0.34
C LEU A 98 11.33 -6.91 0.49
N VAL A 99 11.60 -6.80 1.80
CA VAL A 99 10.87 -5.87 2.66
C VAL A 99 11.07 -4.41 2.22
N PRO A 100 10.06 -3.53 2.43
CA PRO A 100 10.17 -2.13 2.05
C PRO A 100 11.35 -1.40 2.68
N LYS A 101 11.93 -0.47 1.92
CA LYS A 101 13.05 0.37 2.36
C LYS A 101 12.70 1.83 2.19
N TYR A 102 12.76 2.58 3.30
CA TYR A 102 12.46 4.01 3.31
C TYR A 102 13.64 4.84 3.85
N PRO A 103 13.80 6.10 3.35
CA PRO A 103 13.25 6.56 2.09
C PRO A 103 13.87 5.80 0.91
N GLY A 104 13.11 5.61 -0.17
CA GLY A 104 13.56 4.82 -1.31
C GLY A 104 12.55 4.79 -2.47
N PRO A 105 12.88 4.14 -3.59
CA PRO A 105 11.94 3.95 -4.69
C PRO A 105 10.85 2.94 -4.31
N LEU A 106 9.75 2.94 -5.07
CA LEU A 106 8.83 1.81 -5.09
C LEU A 106 9.53 0.56 -5.67
N PRO A 107 9.14 -0.66 -5.25
CA PRO A 107 9.77 -1.87 -5.73
C PRO A 107 9.60 -2.05 -7.24
N GLY A 108 10.57 -2.69 -7.87
CA GLY A 108 10.49 -3.05 -9.28
C GLY A 108 10.69 -1.88 -10.27
N GLY A 109 10.92 -0.65 -9.78
CA GLY A 109 11.20 0.52 -10.60
C GLY A 109 9.96 1.24 -11.16
N VAL A 110 8.79 0.96 -10.62
CA VAL A 110 7.56 1.73 -10.85
C VAL A 110 7.78 3.17 -10.36
N ARG A 111 7.24 4.17 -11.08
CA ARG A 111 7.43 5.59 -10.76
C ARG A 111 8.90 5.95 -10.45
N PRO A 112 9.85 5.79 -11.39
CA PRO A 112 11.29 5.83 -11.10
C PRO A 112 11.83 7.16 -10.55
N LYS A 113 11.06 8.24 -10.64
CA LYS A 113 11.39 9.57 -10.08
C LYS A 113 10.84 9.79 -8.67
N LEU A 114 9.93 8.92 -8.21
CA LEU A 114 9.30 9.01 -6.90
C LEU A 114 10.20 8.39 -5.84
N SER A 115 10.44 9.15 -4.77
CA SER A 115 11.04 8.64 -3.54
C SER A 115 9.98 8.60 -2.45
N VAL A 116 9.63 7.42 -1.99
CA VAL A 116 8.71 7.20 -0.89
C VAL A 116 9.45 7.40 0.43
N PHE A 117 8.88 8.18 1.35
CA PHE A 117 9.46 8.49 2.66
C PHE A 117 8.40 8.34 3.77
N LEU A 118 8.87 8.08 5.00
CA LEU A 118 8.01 8.02 6.18
C LEU A 118 8.04 9.36 6.91
N SER A 119 6.87 9.97 7.10
CA SER A 119 6.69 11.18 7.93
C SER A 119 5.22 11.38 8.30
N GLY A 120 4.93 12.35 9.16
CA GLY A 120 3.56 12.70 9.53
C GLY A 120 2.74 13.28 8.36
N LEU A 121 1.44 13.43 8.57
CA LEU A 121 0.52 14.01 7.60
C LEU A 121 0.91 15.47 7.35
N SER A 122 1.23 15.76 6.10
CA SER A 122 1.60 17.09 5.63
C SER A 122 1.24 17.21 4.15
N ARG A 123 1.23 18.43 3.59
CA ARG A 123 1.04 18.60 2.15
C ARG A 123 2.07 17.81 1.33
N ALA A 124 3.32 17.73 1.79
CA ALA A 124 4.37 16.97 1.10
C ALA A 124 4.13 15.46 1.15
N SER A 125 3.63 14.94 2.27
CA SER A 125 3.30 13.52 2.42
C SER A 125 2.08 13.16 1.56
N VAL A 126 1.02 13.98 1.58
CA VAL A 126 -0.17 13.75 0.75
C VAL A 126 0.15 13.87 -0.75
N ASP A 127 1.03 14.79 -1.14
CA ASP A 127 1.53 14.86 -2.52
C ASP A 127 2.28 13.59 -2.93
N MET A 128 3.14 13.06 -2.05
CA MET A 128 3.77 11.77 -2.29
C MET A 128 2.73 10.64 -2.42
N TYR A 129 1.67 10.62 -1.60
CA TYR A 129 0.59 9.63 -1.72
C TYR A 129 -0.12 9.74 -3.07
N CYS A 130 -0.42 10.97 -3.52
CA CYS A 130 -0.99 11.21 -4.86
C CYS A 130 -0.08 10.68 -5.97
N GLN A 131 1.24 10.81 -5.81
CA GLN A 131 2.21 10.31 -6.81
C GLN A 131 2.33 8.79 -6.83
N ILE A 132 2.12 8.11 -5.69
CA ILE A 132 2.04 6.65 -5.62
C ILE A 132 0.83 6.18 -6.43
N GLU A 133 -0.36 6.69 -6.10
CA GLU A 133 -1.65 6.24 -6.67
C GLU A 133 -1.98 6.84 -8.04
N ARG A 134 -1.10 7.65 -8.61
CA ARG A 134 -1.41 8.36 -9.84
C ARG A 134 -1.82 7.37 -10.95
N PRO A 135 -2.85 7.64 -11.74
CA PRO A 135 -3.13 6.89 -12.96
C PRO A 135 -2.08 7.14 -14.06
N GLU A 136 -2.11 6.36 -15.14
CA GLU A 136 -1.37 6.72 -16.38
C GLU A 136 -1.96 7.95 -17.07
N ASP A 137 -3.29 8.05 -17.05
CA ASP A 137 -4.06 9.14 -17.68
C ASP A 137 -5.07 9.71 -16.66
N PRO A 138 -4.66 10.71 -15.85
CA PRO A 138 -5.50 11.26 -14.79
C PRO A 138 -6.66 12.09 -15.33
N VAL A 139 -7.87 11.76 -14.88
CA VAL A 139 -9.04 12.60 -15.11
C VAL A 139 -8.82 13.93 -14.37
N ALA A 140 -8.75 15.03 -15.11
CA ALA A 140 -8.50 16.41 -14.67
C ALA A 140 -7.03 16.88 -14.55
N GLU A 141 -6.04 16.15 -15.09
CA GLU A 141 -4.65 16.63 -15.21
C GLU A 141 -3.96 16.15 -16.50
N PHE A 142 -2.94 16.88 -16.98
CA PHE A 142 -2.08 16.47 -18.11
C PHE A 142 -0.62 16.39 -17.67
N GLU A 143 0.00 15.20 -17.69
CA GLU A 143 1.44 15.00 -17.43
C GLU A 143 2.03 13.82 -18.21
N GLU A 144 3.37 13.71 -18.21
CA GLU A 144 4.12 12.69 -18.97
C GLU A 144 3.87 11.26 -18.45
N PRO A 145 3.68 10.28 -19.35
CA PRO A 145 3.40 8.90 -18.97
C PRO A 145 4.63 8.21 -18.34
N SER A 146 4.40 7.52 -17.23
CA SER A 146 5.32 6.52 -16.68
C SER A 146 4.49 5.32 -16.24
N THR A 147 5.05 4.11 -16.29
CA THR A 147 4.34 2.88 -15.87
C THR A 147 3.67 3.07 -14.51
N SER A 148 2.33 3.03 -14.50
CA SER A 148 1.51 3.09 -13.29
C SER A 148 1.34 1.71 -12.64
N ILE A 149 0.71 1.68 -11.47
CA ILE A 149 0.32 0.43 -10.80
C ILE A 149 -0.77 -0.27 -11.64
N GLY A 150 -1.71 0.50 -12.19
CA GLY A 150 -2.77 0.04 -13.08
C GLY A 150 -2.24 -0.60 -14.36
N ALA A 151 -1.21 -0.04 -15.00
CA ALA A 151 -0.59 -0.68 -16.17
C ALA A 151 0.13 -1.99 -15.82
N PHE A 152 0.77 -2.04 -14.66
CA PHE A 152 1.37 -3.27 -14.17
C PHE A 152 0.31 -4.36 -13.96
N TYR A 153 -0.78 -4.06 -13.26
CA TYR A 153 -1.90 -4.99 -13.09
C TYR A 153 -2.62 -5.34 -14.39
N SER A 154 -2.69 -4.43 -15.36
CA SER A 154 -3.23 -4.73 -16.69
C SER A 154 -2.41 -5.80 -17.41
N ALA A 155 -1.07 -5.75 -17.30
CA ALA A 155 -0.19 -6.77 -17.84
C ALA A 155 -0.35 -8.11 -17.10
N VAL A 156 -0.50 -8.10 -15.77
CA VAL A 156 -0.77 -9.30 -14.96
C VAL A 156 -2.10 -9.93 -15.38
N ARG A 157 -3.16 -9.12 -15.53
CA ARG A 157 -4.49 -9.56 -15.99
C ARG A 157 -4.42 -10.25 -17.36
N GLN A 158 -3.68 -9.65 -18.30
CA GLN A 158 -3.49 -10.22 -19.63
C GLN A 158 -2.71 -11.54 -19.59
N ALA A 159 -1.65 -11.61 -18.76
CA ALA A 159 -0.90 -12.85 -18.58
C ALA A 159 -1.76 -13.97 -17.96
N PHE A 160 -2.64 -13.66 -17.00
CA PHE A 160 -3.59 -14.64 -16.47
C PHE A 160 -4.57 -15.15 -17.54
N LYS A 161 -5.07 -14.28 -18.42
CA LYS A 161 -5.96 -14.70 -19.53
C LYS A 161 -5.27 -15.69 -20.47
N GLN A 162 -3.97 -15.50 -20.72
CA GLN A 162 -3.16 -16.37 -21.57
C GLN A 162 -2.79 -17.70 -20.91
N ASN A 163 -2.72 -17.73 -19.58
CA ASN A 163 -2.30 -18.89 -18.79
C ASN A 163 -3.38 -19.31 -17.79
N ALA A 164 -4.65 -19.28 -18.21
CA ALA A 164 -5.80 -19.53 -17.34
C ALA A 164 -5.79 -20.94 -16.72
N ASP A 165 -5.10 -21.88 -17.37
CA ASP A 165 -4.90 -23.25 -16.88
C ASP A 165 -4.04 -23.33 -15.61
N LEU A 166 -3.26 -22.29 -15.30
CA LEU A 166 -2.47 -22.22 -14.06
C LEU A 166 -3.33 -21.95 -12.82
N ILE A 167 -4.56 -21.47 -12.97
CA ILE A 167 -5.42 -21.11 -11.84
C ILE A 167 -5.97 -22.40 -11.22
N LYS A 168 -5.50 -22.73 -10.00
CA LYS A 168 -5.85 -23.97 -9.29
C LYS A 168 -6.47 -23.75 -7.91
N GLY A 169 -6.38 -22.53 -7.37
CA GLY A 169 -6.88 -22.22 -6.03
C GLY A 169 -6.07 -22.87 -4.91
N HIS A 170 -4.75 -23.01 -5.07
CA HIS A 170 -3.90 -23.49 -3.97
C HIS A 170 -3.77 -22.42 -2.88
N ARG A 171 -3.78 -22.83 -1.61
CA ARG A 171 -3.52 -21.98 -0.41
C ARG A 171 -4.23 -20.63 -0.48
N GLN A 172 -5.55 -20.68 -0.66
CA GLN A 172 -6.41 -19.49 -0.72
C GLN A 172 -6.82 -19.10 0.70
N VAL A 173 -6.78 -17.80 0.97
CA VAL A 173 -7.16 -17.21 2.24
C VAL A 173 -8.47 -16.47 2.06
N GLU A 174 -9.41 -16.71 2.97
CA GLU A 174 -10.70 -16.04 3.02
C GLU A 174 -10.78 -15.18 4.28
N ARG A 175 -11.23 -13.94 4.14
CA ARG A 175 -11.45 -13.04 5.27
C ARG A 175 -12.50 -12.02 4.89
N GLU A 176 -13.63 -12.10 5.57
CA GLU A 176 -14.71 -11.14 5.43
C GLU A 176 -14.37 -9.82 6.13
N MET A 177 -14.33 -8.74 5.37
CA MET A 177 -14.13 -7.39 5.88
C MET A 177 -15.51 -6.76 6.11
N THR A 178 -16.15 -7.07 7.24
CA THR A 178 -17.56 -6.73 7.49
C THR A 178 -17.79 -5.52 8.39
N ASN A 179 -16.76 -4.98 9.05
CA ASN A 179 -16.90 -3.88 10.01
C ASN A 179 -16.12 -2.63 9.56
N ALA A 180 -16.86 -1.58 9.18
CA ALA A 180 -16.37 -0.24 8.84
C ALA A 180 -15.38 -0.15 7.66
N HIS A 181 -14.24 0.51 7.81
CA HIS A 181 -13.41 1.12 6.75
C HIS A 181 -12.83 0.19 5.67
N GLY A 182 -13.07 -1.13 5.71
CA GLY A 182 -12.71 -2.07 4.64
C GLY A 182 -13.91 -2.84 4.07
N MET A 183 -15.13 -2.34 4.32
CA MET A 183 -16.37 -3.03 3.96
C MET A 183 -16.39 -3.40 2.47
N GLY A 184 -16.51 -4.69 2.18
CA GLY A 184 -16.58 -5.21 0.82
C GLY A 184 -15.23 -5.41 0.10
N ASN A 185 -14.11 -5.17 0.79
CA ASN A 185 -12.76 -5.56 0.35
C ASN A 185 -12.30 -6.89 0.98
N SER A 186 -13.22 -7.86 1.03
CA SER A 186 -12.95 -9.19 1.57
C SER A 186 -11.87 -9.91 0.77
N LEU A 187 -11.03 -10.67 1.48
CA LEU A 187 -10.18 -11.66 0.82
C LEU A 187 -11.06 -12.83 0.39
N VAL A 188 -11.01 -13.14 -0.91
CA VAL A 188 -11.85 -14.18 -1.51
C VAL A 188 -11.00 -15.23 -2.23
N PRO A 189 -11.49 -16.47 -2.39
CA PRO A 189 -10.79 -17.50 -3.17
C PRO A 189 -10.71 -17.16 -4.65
N LEU A 190 -9.50 -17.24 -5.19
CA LEU A 190 -9.19 -16.96 -6.58
C LEU A 190 -8.98 -18.27 -7.37
N SER A 191 -9.99 -19.14 -7.35
CA SER A 191 -9.96 -20.48 -7.97
C SER A 191 -10.45 -20.53 -9.42
N THR A 192 -10.84 -19.40 -10.01
CA THR A 192 -11.33 -19.34 -11.41
C THR A 192 -10.74 -18.14 -12.15
N PRO A 193 -10.66 -18.18 -13.50
CA PRO A 193 -10.27 -17.01 -14.29
C PRO A 193 -11.11 -15.77 -13.98
N LYS A 194 -12.42 -15.95 -13.74
CA LYS A 194 -13.32 -14.85 -13.42
C LYS A 194 -13.04 -14.25 -12.05
N SER A 195 -12.76 -15.05 -11.01
CA SER A 195 -12.45 -14.51 -9.69
C SER A 195 -11.11 -13.77 -9.68
N VAL A 196 -10.09 -14.27 -10.39
CA VAL A 196 -8.83 -13.55 -10.59
C VAL A 196 -9.04 -12.23 -11.34
N ASP A 197 -9.80 -12.24 -12.44
CA ASP A 197 -10.08 -11.03 -13.23
C ASP A 197 -10.80 -9.96 -12.40
N ASN A 198 -11.79 -10.37 -11.60
CA ASN A 198 -12.50 -9.48 -10.68
C ASN A 198 -11.57 -8.90 -9.61
N ALA A 199 -10.70 -9.71 -9.00
CA ALA A 199 -9.77 -9.24 -7.97
C ALA A 199 -8.80 -8.19 -8.51
N ILE A 200 -8.26 -8.41 -9.72
CA ILE A 200 -7.38 -7.42 -10.37
C ILE A 200 -8.15 -6.13 -10.70
N GLN A 201 -9.40 -6.24 -11.14
CA GLN A 201 -10.22 -5.07 -11.43
C GLN A 201 -10.50 -4.24 -10.17
N VAL A 202 -10.76 -4.89 -9.02
CA VAL A 202 -10.93 -4.20 -7.74
C VAL A 202 -9.68 -3.40 -7.38
N ILE A 203 -8.49 -4.01 -7.44
CA ILE A 203 -7.21 -3.34 -7.11
C ILE A 203 -7.00 -2.12 -8.01
N MET A 204 -7.17 -2.28 -9.32
CA MET A 204 -6.98 -1.19 -10.28
C MET A 204 -7.97 -0.02 -10.07
N GLU A 205 -9.26 -0.33 -9.91
CA GLU A 205 -10.28 0.72 -9.80
C GLU A 205 -10.26 1.42 -8.44
N GLN A 206 -9.84 0.76 -7.37
CA GLN A 206 -9.68 1.39 -6.06
C GLN A 206 -8.46 2.30 -6.00
N GLY A 207 -7.31 1.91 -6.56
CA GLY A 207 -6.13 2.77 -6.59
C GLY A 207 -6.29 3.97 -7.52
N GLU A 208 -6.46 3.70 -8.82
CA GLU A 208 -6.34 4.70 -9.90
C GLU A 208 -7.69 5.20 -10.45
N GLY A 209 -8.79 4.51 -10.15
CA GLY A 209 -10.09 4.75 -10.75
C GLY A 209 -10.19 4.16 -12.16
N SER A 210 -11.04 4.76 -13.00
CA SER A 210 -11.16 4.35 -14.41
C SER A 210 -10.85 5.53 -15.34
N HIS A 211 -10.49 5.24 -16.59
CA HIS A 211 -10.24 6.28 -17.62
C HIS A 211 -11.39 7.30 -17.79
N SER A 212 -12.62 6.95 -17.41
CA SER A 212 -13.81 7.80 -17.59
C SER A 212 -14.42 8.30 -16.29
N SER A 213 -13.89 7.89 -15.12
CA SER A 213 -14.50 8.25 -13.86
C SER A 213 -13.51 8.16 -12.70
N PRO A 214 -13.47 9.20 -11.84
CA PRO A 214 -12.69 9.19 -10.61
C PRO A 214 -13.34 8.34 -9.50
N ARG A 215 -14.54 7.82 -9.74
CA ARG A 215 -15.30 7.05 -8.74
C ARG A 215 -14.76 5.64 -8.63
N ASN A 216 -14.66 5.18 -7.38
CA ASN A 216 -14.57 3.78 -7.06
C ASN A 216 -15.95 3.13 -7.27
N ARG A 217 -16.06 2.21 -8.23
CA ARG A 217 -17.32 1.49 -8.53
C ARG A 217 -17.50 0.23 -7.70
N TYR A 218 -16.47 -0.16 -6.95
CA TYR A 218 -16.41 -1.41 -6.22
C TYR A 218 -16.51 -1.19 -4.72
N PHE A 219 -17.55 -1.81 -4.14
CA PHE A 219 -17.66 -2.13 -2.72
C PHE A 219 -17.66 -0.96 -1.72
N GLY A 220 -17.79 0.28 -2.20
CA GLY A 220 -17.91 1.49 -1.38
C GLY A 220 -19.32 2.01 -1.11
N ARG A 221 -19.39 3.13 -0.39
CA ARG A 221 -20.58 4.00 -0.35
C ARG A 221 -20.78 4.65 -1.71
N GLU A 222 -22.04 4.92 -2.09
CA GLU A 222 -22.35 5.63 -3.33
C GLU A 222 -21.56 6.95 -3.42
N GLY A 223 -20.74 7.10 -4.45
CA GLY A 223 -19.91 8.28 -4.69
C GLY A 223 -18.49 8.25 -4.11
N GLU A 224 -18.03 7.12 -3.56
CA GLU A 224 -16.62 6.93 -3.17
C GLU A 224 -15.68 7.14 -4.36
N LEU A 225 -14.52 7.75 -4.12
CA LEU A 225 -13.50 8.00 -5.12
C LEU A 225 -12.35 7.00 -5.01
N ALA A 226 -11.63 6.79 -6.11
CA ALA A 226 -10.38 6.04 -6.07
C ALA A 226 -9.32 6.81 -5.25
N HIS A 227 -8.33 6.08 -4.73
CA HIS A 227 -7.35 6.56 -3.76
C HIS A 227 -6.61 7.81 -4.25
N TYR A 228 -6.21 7.83 -5.52
CA TYR A 228 -5.63 9.01 -6.16
C TYR A 228 -6.46 10.27 -5.91
N TYR A 229 -7.75 10.20 -6.23
CA TYR A 229 -8.63 11.35 -6.15
C TYR A 229 -8.93 11.71 -4.69
N GLU A 230 -9.06 10.75 -3.79
CA GLU A 230 -9.20 11.02 -2.35
C GLU A 230 -7.99 11.79 -1.79
N PHE A 231 -6.76 11.34 -2.08
CA PHE A 231 -5.56 12.07 -1.66
C PHE A 231 -5.48 13.46 -2.32
N ARG A 232 -5.86 13.58 -3.59
CA ARG A 232 -5.90 14.87 -4.28
C ARG A 232 -6.92 15.83 -3.67
N GLN A 233 -8.08 15.36 -3.21
CA GLN A 233 -9.05 16.19 -2.50
C GLN A 233 -8.43 16.80 -1.23
N ILE A 234 -7.71 15.98 -0.44
CA ILE A 234 -7.00 16.43 0.76
C ILE A 234 -5.91 17.45 0.40
N LEU A 235 -5.16 17.21 -0.67
CA LEU A 235 -4.08 18.10 -1.11
C LEU A 235 -4.60 19.44 -1.64
N GLN A 236 -5.69 19.43 -2.39
CA GLN A 236 -6.34 20.64 -2.91
C GLN A 236 -7.16 21.38 -1.85
N GLY A 237 -7.53 20.70 -0.77
CA GLY A 237 -8.39 21.25 0.29
C GLY A 237 -9.83 21.45 -0.16
N LYS A 238 -10.27 20.71 -1.18
CA LYS A 238 -11.59 20.82 -1.82
C LYS A 238 -12.05 19.45 -2.32
N LYS A 239 -13.33 19.14 -2.13
CA LYS A 239 -13.94 17.94 -2.75
C LYS A 239 -13.97 18.04 -4.27
N LEU A 240 -13.79 16.90 -4.93
CA LEU A 240 -13.97 16.71 -6.35
C LEU A 240 -15.47 16.57 -6.64
N VAL A 241 -15.99 17.37 -7.56
CA VAL A 241 -17.41 17.38 -7.93
C VAL A 241 -17.56 17.37 -9.45
N GLU A 242 -18.69 16.85 -9.92
CA GLU A 242 -19.05 16.91 -11.34
C GLU A 242 -19.30 18.36 -11.74
N VAL A 243 -18.61 18.80 -12.78
CA VAL A 243 -18.74 20.12 -13.38
C VAL A 243 -18.79 19.90 -14.90
N PRO A 244 -19.99 19.84 -15.51
CA PRO A 244 -20.13 19.52 -16.95
C PRO A 244 -19.39 20.49 -17.89
N THR A 245 -19.05 21.68 -17.40
CA THR A 245 -18.28 22.70 -18.14
C THR A 245 -16.77 22.59 -17.96
N ALA A 246 -16.28 21.74 -17.05
CA ALA A 246 -14.87 21.44 -16.92
C ALA A 246 -14.42 20.52 -18.07
N PRO A 247 -13.15 20.62 -18.54
CA PRO A 247 -12.65 19.83 -19.67
C PRO A 247 -12.92 18.33 -19.55
N GLU A 248 -12.76 17.79 -18.34
CA GLU A 248 -12.94 16.37 -18.03
C GLU A 248 -14.26 16.07 -17.30
N GLY A 249 -15.17 17.05 -17.20
CA GLY A 249 -16.44 16.90 -16.47
C GLY A 249 -16.31 16.92 -14.94
N TRP A 250 -15.11 17.12 -14.39
CA TRP A 250 -14.83 17.12 -12.95
C TRP A 250 -13.93 18.29 -12.53
N ALA A 251 -14.13 18.83 -11.33
CA ALA A 251 -13.25 19.85 -10.76
C ALA A 251 -13.23 19.84 -9.22
N TYR A 252 -12.09 20.19 -8.62
CA TYR A 252 -11.93 20.36 -7.16
C TYR A 252 -12.56 21.67 -6.66
N GLN A 253 -13.88 21.79 -6.79
CA GLN A 253 -14.65 23.00 -6.46
C GLN A 253 -15.73 22.75 -5.39
N GLY A 254 -15.82 21.54 -4.85
CA GLY A 254 -16.81 21.17 -3.85
C GLY A 254 -16.53 21.74 -2.45
N ASP A 255 -17.10 21.07 -1.44
CA ASP A 255 -16.92 21.46 -0.03
C ASP A 255 -15.43 21.59 0.32
N PRO A 256 -15.06 22.56 1.18
CA PRO A 256 -13.69 22.66 1.68
C PRO A 256 -13.32 21.42 2.51
N ILE A 257 -12.08 20.99 2.35
CA ILE A 257 -11.43 19.97 3.19
C ILE A 257 -10.28 20.67 3.90
N VAL A 258 -10.35 20.69 5.23
CA VAL A 258 -9.29 21.26 6.06
C VAL A 258 -8.27 20.17 6.33
N MET A 259 -6.99 20.46 6.07
CA MET A 259 -5.90 19.55 6.44
C MET A 259 -5.90 19.38 7.97
N PRO A 260 -5.96 18.14 8.50
CA PRO A 260 -5.95 17.88 9.93
C PRO A 260 -4.74 18.46 10.64
N GLU A 261 -4.90 18.76 11.92
CA GLU A 261 -3.73 19.03 12.76
C GLU A 261 -3.00 17.72 13.04
N ALA A 262 -1.72 17.65 12.68
CA ALA A 262 -0.91 16.45 12.83
C ALA A 262 0.33 16.68 13.72
N HIS A 263 0.79 15.61 14.36
CA HIS A 263 2.13 15.54 14.93
C HIS A 263 3.15 15.79 13.82
N ARG A 264 4.13 16.65 14.09
CA ARG A 264 5.20 17.00 13.14
C ARG A 264 6.27 15.89 13.11
N MET A 265 5.84 14.64 12.87
CA MET A 265 6.76 13.52 12.72
C MET A 265 7.74 13.83 11.59
N GLY A 266 9.03 13.82 11.93
CA GLY A 266 10.10 14.08 10.98
C GLY A 266 10.22 13.00 9.92
N ARG A 267 11.05 13.25 8.92
CA ARG A 267 11.37 12.23 7.92
C ARG A 267 12.32 11.21 8.52
N VAL A 268 11.90 9.95 8.57
CA VAL A 268 12.78 8.86 9.02
C VAL A 268 14.01 8.78 8.11
N PRO A 269 15.24 8.84 8.65
CA PRO A 269 16.46 8.71 7.85
C PRO A 269 16.59 7.31 7.22
N LYS A 270 17.37 7.20 6.14
CA LYS A 270 17.66 5.90 5.52
C LYS A 270 18.32 4.97 6.55
N GLY A 271 17.68 3.84 6.83
CA GLY A 271 18.15 2.86 7.82
C GLY A 271 17.77 3.19 9.28
N GLY A 272 16.89 4.16 9.52
CA GLY A 272 16.34 4.51 10.83
C GLY A 272 16.98 5.74 11.48
N TRP A 273 16.38 6.21 12.57
CA TRP A 273 16.76 7.41 13.31
C TRP A 273 18.20 7.37 13.82
N ALA A 274 18.67 6.20 14.26
CA ALA A 274 20.03 6.01 14.76
C ALA A 274 21.13 6.25 13.72
N GLN A 275 20.79 6.26 12.42
CA GLN A 275 21.73 6.53 11.32
C GLN A 275 22.04 8.01 11.14
N GLU A 276 21.22 8.90 11.70
CA GLU A 276 21.47 10.33 11.72
C GLU A 276 21.96 10.74 13.11
N PRO A 277 23.25 11.10 13.30
CA PRO A 277 23.80 11.43 14.61
C PRO A 277 23.01 12.50 15.37
N MET A 278 22.44 13.48 14.66
CA MET A 278 21.62 14.54 15.25
C MET A 278 20.23 14.07 15.69
N HIS A 279 19.77 12.89 15.26
CA HIS A 279 18.47 12.32 15.61
C HIS A 279 18.61 11.02 16.42
N ARG A 280 19.77 10.77 17.04
CA ARG A 280 19.98 9.55 17.80
C ARG A 280 18.97 9.47 18.96
N PRO A 281 18.17 8.38 19.05
CA PRO A 281 17.19 8.22 20.12
C PRO A 281 17.86 8.05 21.48
N ASP A 282 17.20 8.56 22.53
CA ASP A 282 17.53 8.21 23.91
C ASP A 282 17.02 6.79 24.26
N ALA A 283 17.21 6.37 25.51
CA ALA A 283 16.84 5.03 25.94
C ALA A 283 15.32 4.75 25.83
N GLU A 284 14.47 5.73 26.12
CA GLU A 284 13.01 5.57 26.09
C GLU A 284 12.52 5.45 24.65
N VAL A 285 12.97 6.35 23.76
CA VAL A 285 12.63 6.30 22.33
C VAL A 285 13.19 5.02 21.70
N GLN A 286 14.41 4.61 22.05
CA GLN A 286 15.01 3.38 21.53
C GLN A 286 14.21 2.14 21.94
N GLU A 287 13.65 2.09 23.15
CA GLU A 287 12.78 1.00 23.59
C GLU A 287 11.49 0.94 22.77
N LEU A 288 10.85 2.10 22.51
CA LEU A 288 9.67 2.19 21.66
C LEU A 288 9.95 1.75 20.22
N LEU A 289 11.06 2.21 19.63
CA LEU A 289 11.50 1.80 18.28
C LEU A 289 11.75 0.29 18.21
N THR A 290 12.42 -0.26 19.22
CA THR A 290 12.70 -1.70 19.31
C THR A 290 11.40 -2.51 19.36
N LYS A 291 10.46 -2.11 20.24
CA LYS A 291 9.14 -2.76 20.33
C LYS A 291 8.35 -2.67 19.03
N PHE A 292 8.38 -1.52 18.36
CA PHE A 292 7.70 -1.34 17.07
C PHE A 292 8.29 -2.25 15.99
N ASN A 293 9.61 -2.20 15.79
CA ASN A 293 10.31 -2.96 14.75
C ASN A 293 10.20 -4.48 14.98
N GLN A 294 10.22 -4.94 16.24
CA GLN A 294 9.94 -6.34 16.58
C GLN A 294 8.53 -6.76 16.18
N ARG A 295 7.50 -5.98 16.56
CA ARG A 295 6.10 -6.27 16.21
C ARG A 295 5.86 -6.25 14.70
N TYR A 296 6.47 -5.31 13.98
CA TYR A 296 6.41 -5.26 12.53
C TYR A 296 7.04 -6.51 11.91
N SER A 297 8.20 -6.94 12.39
CA SER A 297 8.87 -8.14 11.90
C SER A 297 8.07 -9.42 12.18
N GLU A 298 7.44 -9.51 13.35
CA GLU A 298 6.51 -10.59 13.69
C GLU A 298 5.27 -10.59 12.79
N LEU A 299 4.67 -9.42 12.54
CA LEU A 299 3.56 -9.26 11.60
C LEU A 299 3.92 -9.85 10.23
N LEU A 300 5.05 -9.44 9.64
CA LEU A 300 5.46 -9.95 8.32
C LEU A 300 5.69 -11.46 8.32
N ARG A 301 6.21 -12.02 9.42
CA ARG A 301 6.41 -13.47 9.56
C ARG A 301 5.08 -14.23 9.64
N TRP A 302 4.11 -13.70 10.39
CA TRP A 302 2.77 -14.28 10.45
C TRP A 302 2.05 -14.20 9.10
N LEU A 303 2.10 -13.04 8.43
CA LEU A 303 1.59 -12.91 7.07
C LEU A 303 2.26 -13.90 6.12
N THR A 304 3.58 -14.08 6.20
CA THR A 304 4.28 -15.10 5.38
C THR A 304 3.71 -16.49 5.64
N LYS A 305 3.51 -16.87 6.91
CA LYS A 305 2.96 -18.18 7.28
C LYS A 305 1.54 -18.40 6.76
N THR A 306 0.70 -17.36 6.78
CA THR A 306 -0.70 -17.40 6.31
C THR A 306 -0.83 -17.98 4.90
N TRP A 307 0.04 -17.58 3.96
CA TRP A 307 0.00 -18.06 2.56
C TRP A 307 0.99 -19.18 2.23
N GLN A 308 1.74 -19.69 3.22
CA GLN A 308 2.72 -20.75 3.01
C GLN A 308 2.26 -22.14 3.47
N THR A 309 1.28 -22.21 4.37
CA THR A 309 0.72 -23.48 4.85
C THR A 309 -0.33 -24.07 3.91
N ASP A 310 -0.38 -25.39 3.82
CA ASP A 310 -1.45 -26.13 3.10
C ASP A 310 -2.68 -26.41 4.00
N ASP A 311 -2.55 -26.20 5.31
CA ASP A 311 -3.65 -26.35 6.28
C ASP A 311 -4.46 -25.04 6.40
N PRO A 312 -5.74 -25.01 5.97
CA PRO A 312 -6.58 -23.82 6.04
C PRO A 312 -6.81 -23.32 7.47
N GLN A 313 -6.85 -24.21 8.46
CA GLN A 313 -7.02 -23.82 9.86
C GLN A 313 -5.78 -23.08 10.35
N ALA A 314 -4.59 -23.64 10.08
CA ALA A 314 -3.32 -22.98 10.39
C ALA A 314 -3.14 -21.65 9.65
N ALA A 315 -3.67 -21.52 8.42
CA ALA A 315 -3.66 -20.27 7.67
C ALA A 315 -4.54 -19.20 8.36
N SER A 316 -5.74 -19.58 8.78
CA SER A 316 -6.66 -18.69 9.51
C SER A 316 -6.07 -18.22 10.84
N GLU A 317 -5.51 -19.14 11.63
CA GLU A 317 -4.85 -18.80 12.90
C GLU A 317 -3.65 -17.87 12.69
N ALA A 318 -2.83 -18.13 11.66
CA ALA A 318 -1.72 -17.24 11.31
C ALA A 318 -2.19 -15.84 10.89
N LEU A 319 -3.32 -15.74 10.17
CA LEU A 319 -3.91 -14.46 9.80
C LEU A 319 -4.42 -13.70 11.03
N GLU A 320 -5.04 -14.39 11.99
CA GLU A 320 -5.51 -13.78 13.25
C GLU A 320 -4.35 -13.22 14.07
N GLU A 321 -3.24 -13.96 14.15
CA GLU A 321 -2.00 -13.48 14.78
C GLU A 321 -1.43 -12.26 14.03
N ALA A 322 -1.38 -12.29 12.70
CA ALA A 322 -0.96 -11.15 11.89
C ALA A 322 -1.83 -9.91 12.19
N GLU A 323 -3.16 -10.04 12.16
CA GLU A 323 -4.06 -8.95 12.46
C GLU A 323 -3.89 -8.41 13.90
N ALA A 324 -3.67 -9.29 14.87
CA ALA A 324 -3.39 -8.88 16.25
C ALA A 324 -2.10 -8.05 16.34
N LYS A 325 -1.02 -8.48 15.66
CA LYS A 325 0.23 -7.71 15.58
C LYS A 325 0.02 -6.37 14.89
N MET A 326 -0.68 -6.35 13.76
CA MET A 326 -1.03 -5.14 13.02
C MET A 326 -1.76 -4.12 13.90
N ARG A 327 -2.84 -4.53 14.60
CA ARG A 327 -3.59 -3.65 15.52
C ARG A 327 -2.69 -3.11 16.64
N SER A 328 -1.71 -3.89 17.10
CA SER A 328 -0.79 -3.50 18.17
C SER A 328 0.32 -2.51 17.74
N LEU A 329 0.47 -2.21 16.44
CA LEU A 329 1.49 -1.26 15.94
C LEU A 329 1.15 0.20 16.25
N ALA A 330 -0.14 0.56 16.26
CA ALA A 330 -0.58 1.95 16.34
C ALA A 330 -0.16 2.64 17.65
N SER A 331 -0.23 1.93 18.78
CA SER A 331 0.11 2.49 20.10
C SER A 331 1.57 2.95 20.18
N PRO A 332 2.60 2.10 19.96
CA PRO A 332 3.98 2.55 19.98
C PRO A 332 4.30 3.60 18.91
N ALA A 333 3.70 3.52 17.72
CA ALA A 333 3.87 4.55 16.69
C ALA A 333 3.38 5.93 17.16
N ARG A 334 2.18 6.02 17.73
CA ARG A 334 1.62 7.27 18.27
C ARG A 334 2.41 7.78 19.47
N SER A 335 2.98 6.88 20.28
CA SER A 335 3.88 7.28 21.37
C SER A 335 5.14 7.95 20.82
N LEU A 336 5.82 7.34 19.83
CA LEU A 336 7.01 7.92 19.18
C LEU A 336 6.75 9.35 18.68
N MET A 337 5.60 9.59 18.07
CA MET A 337 5.18 10.90 17.54
C MET A 337 4.99 12.01 18.59
N ARG A 338 5.12 11.69 19.88
CA ARG A 338 5.09 12.65 21.00
C ARG A 338 6.47 13.00 21.56
N HIS A 339 7.52 12.29 21.14
CA HIS A 339 8.89 12.60 21.53
C HIS A 339 9.54 13.50 20.48
N GLU A 340 10.02 14.67 20.90
CA GLU A 340 10.71 15.61 20.00
C GLU A 340 12.10 15.09 19.60
N LEU A 341 12.51 15.41 18.38
CA LEU A 341 13.90 15.24 17.93
C LEU A 341 14.81 16.19 18.72
N PRO A 342 16.05 15.77 19.05
CA PRO A 342 16.96 16.57 19.86
C PRO A 342 17.64 17.70 19.08
N ASP A 343 17.27 17.93 17.81
CA ASP A 343 17.86 18.91 16.90
C ASP A 343 17.24 20.33 17.03
N GLY A 344 16.24 20.50 17.89
CA GLY A 344 15.54 21.78 18.08
C GLY A 344 14.58 22.18 16.96
N SER A 345 14.32 21.29 15.98
CA SER A 345 13.40 21.55 14.86
C SER A 345 11.93 21.57 15.25
N GLY A 346 11.60 21.09 16.47
CA GLY A 346 10.24 20.83 16.92
C GLY A 346 9.53 19.75 16.09
N GLN A 347 10.29 18.89 15.40
CA GLN A 347 9.78 17.66 14.80
C GLN A 347 9.82 16.53 15.84
N THR A 348 9.07 15.47 15.59
CA THR A 348 9.01 14.31 16.48
C THR A 348 9.50 13.03 15.82
N TYR A 349 9.86 12.04 16.64
CA TYR A 349 10.15 10.69 16.17
C TYR A 349 8.91 10.03 15.55
N GLY A 350 9.11 8.91 14.87
CA GLY A 350 8.02 8.08 14.39
C GLY A 350 8.48 6.65 14.09
N PRO A 351 7.57 5.76 13.70
CA PRO A 351 7.91 4.38 13.40
C PRO A 351 8.83 4.27 12.18
N GLU A 352 9.83 3.39 12.24
CA GLU A 352 10.82 3.21 11.16
C GLU A 352 10.46 2.06 10.21
N PHE A 353 9.58 1.14 10.64
CA PHE A 353 9.24 -0.09 9.91
C PHE A 353 10.47 -0.91 9.51
N LEU A 354 11.49 -0.98 10.37
CA LEU A 354 12.67 -1.81 10.11
C LEU A 354 12.34 -3.29 10.36
N TYR A 355 12.68 -4.13 9.38
CA TYR A 355 12.62 -5.57 9.53
C TYR A 355 13.84 -6.10 10.30
N ILE A 356 13.59 -6.92 11.30
CA ILE A 356 14.58 -7.61 12.13
C ILE A 356 14.53 -9.10 11.75
N PRO A 357 15.58 -9.62 11.08
CA PRO A 357 15.71 -11.04 10.75
C PRO A 357 15.57 -11.93 12.00
N ALA A 358 15.04 -13.13 11.81
CA ALA A 358 14.83 -14.11 12.88
C ALA A 358 16.14 -14.70 13.42
#